data_AF-F2NGA3-F1
#
_entry.id   AF-F2NGA3-F1
#
_cell.length_a   1.000
_cell.length_b   1.000
_cell.length_c   1.000
_cell.angle_alpha   90.00
_cell.angle_beta   90.00
_cell.angle_gamma   90.00
#
_symmetry.space_group_name_H-M   'P 1'
#
loop_
_entity.id
_entity.type
_entity.pdbx_description
1 polymer ?
#
loop_
_entity_poly.entity_id
_entity_poly.type
_entity_poly.pdbx_seq_one_letter_code
_entity_poly.pdbx_strand_id
1 'polypeptide(L)'
;MKKAPVAIIVFMVGLVLCLGVAVAQEYYAVCPPAKIGSPVEKKLSTAFCLYNSYKIDKKKKYLTDATKLLESVLKEDPGNPIALNNLAAINVTEGKLDKADTLLGQALDSLKQKPCLVRLNRVCDVNNICVAVEPVQIGGGNQDLEPMVKFNKEMVKDMMANLKSPKAKVGQ
;
A
#
# COMPACT_ATOMS: atom_id res chain seq x y z
N MET A 1 9.11 -60.78 -13.08
CA MET A 1 8.45 -59.50 -12.79
C MET A 1 9.11 -58.85 -11.58
N LYS A 2 10.00 -57.87 -11.80
CA LYS A 2 10.74 -57.21 -10.72
C LYS A 2 9.83 -56.14 -10.09
N LYS A 3 9.38 -56.37 -8.86
CA LYS A 3 8.64 -55.36 -8.08
C LYS A 3 9.61 -54.23 -7.75
N ALA A 4 9.44 -53.07 -8.37
CA ALA A 4 10.12 -51.86 -7.92
C ALA A 4 9.63 -51.51 -6.50
N PRO A 5 10.51 -51.11 -5.58
CA PRO A 5 10.10 -50.83 -4.21
C PRO A 5 9.32 -49.51 -4.18
N VAL A 6 8.03 -49.63 -3.80
CA VAL A 6 7.08 -48.53 -3.53
C VAL A 6 7.67 -47.45 -2.61
N ALA A 7 8.70 -47.78 -1.82
CA ALA A 7 9.41 -46.85 -0.94
C ALA A 7 10.13 -45.69 -1.66
N ILE A 8 10.58 -45.85 -2.91
CA ILE A 8 11.34 -44.80 -3.63
C ILE A 8 10.40 -43.72 -4.19
N ILE A 9 9.16 -44.08 -4.53
CA ILE A 9 8.18 -43.17 -5.12
C ILE A 9 7.62 -42.20 -4.06
N VAL A 10 7.45 -42.65 -2.81
CA VAL A 10 6.94 -41.80 -1.71
C VAL A 10 7.94 -40.69 -1.34
N PHE A 11 9.25 -40.97 -1.42
CA PHE A 11 10.29 -39.98 -1.11
C PHE A 11 10.39 -38.85 -2.14
N MET A 12 10.21 -39.17 -3.43
CA MET A 12 10.24 -38.19 -4.51
C MET A 12 9.02 -37.25 -4.49
N VAL A 13 7.85 -37.73 -4.06
CA VAL A 13 6.64 -36.89 -3.93
C VAL A 13 6.72 -35.99 -2.69
N GLY A 14 7.33 -36.47 -1.58
CA GLY A 14 7.55 -35.66 -0.39
C GLY A 14 8.52 -34.48 -0.59
N LEU A 15 9.55 -34.66 -1.42
CA LEU A 15 10.53 -33.61 -1.69
C LEU A 15 9.95 -32.46 -2.54
N VAL A 16 9.06 -32.78 -3.48
CA VAL A 16 8.38 -31.78 -4.34
C VAL A 16 7.37 -30.96 -3.54
N LEU A 17 6.70 -31.55 -2.55
CA LEU A 17 5.75 -30.85 -1.68
C LEU A 17 6.44 -29.89 -0.69
N CYS A 18 7.65 -30.19 -0.21
CA CYS A 18 8.40 -29.26 0.66
C CYS A 18 8.96 -28.05 -0.09
N LEU A 19 9.28 -28.19 -1.39
CA LEU A 19 9.77 -27.07 -2.20
C LEU A 19 8.65 -26.08 -2.58
N GLY A 20 7.40 -26.54 -2.76
CA GLY A 20 6.29 -25.67 -3.13
C GLY A 20 5.88 -24.65 -2.05
N VAL A 21 5.98 -25.01 -0.77
CA VAL A 21 5.56 -24.15 0.35
C VAL A 21 6.61 -23.07 0.65
N ALA A 22 7.90 -23.39 0.51
CA ALA A 22 8.99 -22.42 0.69
C ALA A 22 8.95 -21.30 -0.36
N VAL A 23 8.64 -21.65 -1.62
CA VAL A 23 8.58 -20.68 -2.72
C VAL A 23 7.40 -19.72 -2.58
N ALA A 24 6.24 -20.20 -2.08
CA ALA A 24 5.10 -19.32 -1.82
C ALA A 24 5.40 -18.29 -0.71
N GLN A 25 6.14 -18.69 0.33
CA GLN A 25 6.47 -17.81 1.45
C GLN A 25 7.51 -16.74 1.10
N GLU A 26 8.40 -17.01 0.14
CA GLU A 26 9.29 -16.01 -0.45
C GLU A 26 8.56 -15.10 -1.46
N TYR A 27 7.57 -15.62 -2.20
CA TYR A 27 6.80 -14.86 -3.19
C TYR A 27 5.85 -13.82 -2.55
N TYR A 28 5.33 -14.12 -1.36
CA TYR A 28 4.60 -13.17 -0.52
C TYR A 28 5.50 -12.62 0.60
N ALA A 29 6.64 -12.03 0.23
CA ALA A 29 7.40 -11.24 1.18
C ALA A 29 6.50 -10.10 1.68
N VAL A 30 6.09 -10.13 2.95
CA VAL A 30 5.50 -8.98 3.66
C VAL A 30 6.37 -7.75 3.30
N CYS A 31 5.72 -6.64 2.94
CA CYS A 31 6.36 -5.34 2.67
C CYS A 31 7.58 -5.17 3.57
N PRO A 32 8.77 -4.75 3.04
CA PRO A 32 10.09 -5.02 3.63
C PRO A 32 10.00 -5.02 5.15
N PRO A 33 10.18 -6.18 5.81
CA PRO A 33 9.48 -6.52 7.02
C PRO A 33 9.56 -5.32 7.95
N ALA A 34 8.46 -4.59 8.05
CA ALA A 34 8.32 -3.58 9.06
C ALA A 34 8.31 -4.41 10.35
N LYS A 35 9.52 -4.62 10.90
CA LYS A 35 9.66 -5.35 12.15
C LYS A 35 8.70 -4.66 13.10
N ILE A 36 7.84 -5.43 13.75
CA ILE A 36 6.84 -4.87 14.65
C ILE A 36 7.54 -3.91 15.63
N GLY A 37 7.06 -2.66 15.68
CA GLY A 37 7.65 -1.57 16.45
C GLY A 37 8.88 -0.89 15.82
N SER A 38 9.20 -1.16 14.55
CA SER A 38 10.33 -0.56 13.84
C SER A 38 10.18 0.95 13.72
N PRO A 39 11.29 1.69 13.56
CA PRO A 39 11.23 3.12 13.29
C PRO A 39 10.36 3.48 12.07
N VAL A 40 10.45 2.70 10.98
CA VAL A 40 9.63 2.91 9.77
C VAL A 40 8.15 2.70 10.06
N GLU A 41 7.78 1.60 10.73
CA GLU A 41 6.38 1.36 11.11
C GLU A 41 5.82 2.49 11.97
N LYS A 42 6.58 2.92 12.99
CA LYS A 42 6.18 4.04 13.86
C LYS A 42 5.95 5.31 13.05
N LYS A 43 6.80 5.62 12.07
CA LYS A 43 6.62 6.78 11.18
C LYS A 43 5.37 6.65 10.33
N LEU A 44 5.13 5.49 9.71
CA LEU A 44 3.94 5.23 8.89
C LEU A 44 2.64 5.35 9.71
N SER A 45 2.60 4.72 10.89
CA SER A 45 1.46 4.78 11.81
C SER A 45 1.22 6.19 12.33
N THR A 46 2.28 6.91 12.72
CA THR A 46 2.17 8.31 13.16
C THR A 46 1.68 9.21 12.02
N ALA A 47 2.18 9.03 10.80
CA ALA A 47 1.72 9.79 9.63
C ALA A 47 0.23 9.55 9.34
N PHE A 48 -0.23 8.30 9.43
CA PHE A 48 -1.64 7.95 9.29
C PHE A 48 -2.51 8.64 10.35
N CYS A 49 -2.10 8.60 11.62
CA CYS A 49 -2.80 9.28 12.71
C CYS A 49 -2.86 10.80 12.50
N LEU A 50 -1.74 11.42 12.11
CA LEU A 50 -1.69 12.86 11.80
C LEU A 50 -2.62 13.22 10.64
N TYR A 51 -2.63 12.42 9.57
CA TYR A 51 -3.57 12.62 8.46
C TYR A 51 -5.02 12.57 8.93
N ASN A 52 -5.38 11.59 9.77
CA ASN A 52 -6.72 11.52 10.37
C ASN A 52 -7.02 12.70 11.31
N SER A 53 -6.04 13.17 12.10
CA SER A 53 -6.20 14.38 12.90
C SER A 53 -6.46 15.60 12.01
N TYR A 54 -5.79 15.72 10.86
CA TYR A 54 -6.12 16.76 9.87
C TYR A 54 -7.56 16.64 9.38
N LYS A 55 -8.07 15.42 9.13
CA LYS A 55 -9.44 15.23 8.65
C LYS A 55 -10.48 15.81 9.62
N ILE A 56 -10.22 15.74 10.92
CA ILE A 56 -11.09 16.22 11.99
C ILE A 56 -10.86 17.74 12.22
N ASP A 57 -9.63 18.13 12.51
CA ASP A 57 -9.29 19.48 13.01
C ASP A 57 -8.93 20.48 11.90
N LYS A 58 -8.67 20.02 10.68
CA LYS A 58 -8.23 20.82 9.51
C LYS A 58 -6.98 21.68 9.72
N LYS A 59 -6.20 21.45 10.79
CA LYS A 59 -4.95 22.17 11.05
C LYS A 59 -3.87 21.71 10.07
N LYS A 60 -3.40 22.63 9.21
CA LYS A 60 -2.37 22.35 8.18
C LYS A 60 -1.09 21.72 8.74
N LYS A 61 -0.72 22.03 9.99
CA LYS A 61 0.43 21.44 10.67
C LYS A 61 0.41 19.90 10.63
N TYR A 62 -0.77 19.29 10.77
CA TYR A 62 -0.89 17.83 10.72
C TYR A 62 -0.51 17.25 9.36
N LEU A 63 -0.92 17.88 8.25
CA LEU A 63 -0.47 17.47 6.91
C LEU A 63 1.04 17.67 6.75
N THR A 64 1.58 18.81 7.19
CA THR A 64 3.02 19.08 7.12
C THR A 64 3.84 18.04 7.88
N ASP A 65 3.42 17.68 9.09
CA ASP A 65 4.13 16.70 9.91
C ASP A 65 3.97 15.28 9.34
N ALA A 66 2.80 14.92 8.82
CA ALA A 66 2.58 13.64 8.14
C ALA A 66 3.46 13.50 6.89
N THR A 67 3.52 14.54 6.04
CA THR A 67 4.37 14.58 4.85
C THR A 67 5.84 14.35 5.20
N LYS A 68 6.36 15.04 6.22
CA LYS A 68 7.76 14.88 6.65
C LYS A 68 8.10 13.45 7.07
N LEU A 69 7.19 12.77 7.76
CA LEU A 69 7.39 11.39 8.17
C LEU A 69 7.40 10.45 6.96
N LEU A 70 6.47 10.63 6.03
CA LEU A 70 6.40 9.82 4.80
C LEU A 70 7.61 10.04 3.91
N GLU A 71 8.05 11.29 3.73
CA GLU A 71 9.28 11.62 3.01
C GLU A 71 10.53 11.03 3.69
N SER A 72 10.57 11.01 5.02
CA SER A 72 11.66 10.33 5.74
C SER A 72 11.65 8.83 5.49
N VAL A 73 10.49 8.18 5.42
CA VAL A 73 10.39 6.76 5.05
C VAL A 73 10.92 6.56 3.63
N LEU A 74 10.54 7.41 2.68
CA LEU A 74 11.00 7.33 1.29
C LEU A 74 12.50 7.62 1.11
N LYS A 75 13.15 8.30 2.05
CA LYS A 75 14.62 8.43 2.05
C LYS A 75 15.31 7.13 2.46
N GLU A 76 14.69 6.36 3.34
CA GLU A 76 15.21 5.07 3.83
C GLU A 76 14.85 3.91 2.90
N ASP A 77 13.64 3.96 2.34
CA ASP A 77 13.06 2.98 1.42
C ASP A 77 12.32 3.74 0.29
N PRO A 78 13.02 4.14 -0.78
CA PRO A 78 12.43 4.92 -1.88
C PRO A 78 11.25 4.25 -2.57
N GLY A 79 11.16 2.93 -2.49
CA GLY A 79 10.09 2.14 -3.07
C GLY A 79 8.93 1.89 -2.12
N ASN A 80 8.91 2.42 -0.89
CA ASN A 80 7.92 1.99 0.10
C ASN A 80 6.47 2.27 -0.37
N PRO A 81 5.68 1.24 -0.71
CA PRO A 81 4.41 1.44 -1.39
C PRO A 81 3.34 2.05 -0.47
N ILE A 82 3.44 1.83 0.85
CA ILE A 82 2.55 2.45 1.85
C ILE A 82 2.83 3.95 1.93
N ALA A 83 4.11 4.34 2.03
CA ALA A 83 4.48 5.74 2.10
C ALA A 83 4.09 6.51 0.83
N LEU A 84 4.37 5.92 -0.35
CA LEU A 84 3.97 6.48 -1.65
C LEU A 84 2.45 6.66 -1.76
N ASN A 85 1.67 5.63 -1.39
CA ASN A 85 0.21 5.71 -1.39
C ASN A 85 -0.32 6.81 -0.45
N ASN A 86 0.19 6.85 0.78
CA ASN A 86 -0.30 7.80 1.78
C ASN A 86 0.11 9.24 1.43
N LEU A 87 1.29 9.44 0.84
CA LEU A 87 1.71 10.75 0.35
C LEU A 87 0.85 11.20 -0.84
N ALA A 88 0.38 10.27 -1.68
CA ALA A 88 -0.59 10.57 -2.71
C ALA A 88 -1.91 11.10 -2.11
N ALA A 89 -2.42 10.49 -1.03
CA ALA A 89 -3.65 10.95 -0.36
C ALA A 89 -3.52 12.39 0.20
N ILE A 90 -2.34 12.73 0.73
CA ILE A 90 -2.03 14.11 1.12
C ILE A 90 -2.03 15.02 -0.11
N ASN A 91 -1.42 14.62 -1.23
CA ASN A 91 -1.41 15.42 -2.45
C ASN A 91 -2.82 15.63 -3.02
N VAL A 92 -3.70 14.62 -2.97
CA VAL A 92 -5.13 14.77 -3.34
C VAL A 92 -5.81 15.80 -2.44
N THR A 93 -5.58 15.71 -1.13
CA THR A 93 -6.09 16.68 -0.15
C THR A 93 -5.64 18.12 -0.43
N GLU A 94 -4.43 18.28 -0.97
CA GLU A 94 -3.86 19.58 -1.36
C GLU A 94 -4.20 19.99 -2.80
N GLY A 95 -5.02 19.21 -3.53
CA GLY A 95 -5.41 19.47 -4.92
C GLY A 95 -4.31 19.20 -5.96
N LYS A 96 -3.21 18.56 -5.56
CA LYS A 96 -2.04 18.26 -6.40
C LYS A 96 -2.21 16.92 -7.10
N LEU A 97 -3.24 16.79 -7.95
CA LEU A 97 -3.64 15.52 -8.53
C LEU A 97 -2.57 14.88 -9.43
N ASP A 98 -1.84 15.67 -10.23
CA ASP A 98 -0.76 15.14 -11.09
C ASP A 98 0.35 14.46 -10.27
N LYS A 99 0.68 15.06 -9.11
CA LYS A 99 1.66 14.50 -8.18
C LYS A 99 1.13 13.22 -7.52
N ALA A 100 -0.14 13.22 -7.13
CA ALA A 100 -0.77 12.03 -6.58
C ALA A 100 -0.76 10.87 -7.59
N ASP A 101 -1.08 11.11 -8.87
CA ASP A 101 -1.05 10.09 -9.92
C ASP A 101 0.35 9.50 -10.12
N THR A 102 1.37 10.36 -10.10
CA THR A 102 2.79 9.97 -10.20
C THR A 102 3.19 9.06 -9.03
N LEU A 103 2.88 9.47 -7.80
CA LEU A 103 3.19 8.69 -6.58
C LEU A 103 2.48 7.32 -6.59
N LEU A 104 1.23 7.27 -7.03
CA LEU A 104 0.49 6.02 -7.16
C LEU A 104 1.08 5.11 -8.25
N GLY A 105 1.61 5.69 -9.33
CA GLY A 105 2.39 4.95 -10.34
C GLY A 105 3.63 4.30 -9.74
N GLN A 106 4.41 5.06 -8.97
CA GLN A 106 5.60 4.56 -8.28
C GLN A 106 5.24 3.45 -7.27
N ALA A 107 4.14 3.60 -6.54
CA ALA A 107 3.67 2.58 -5.61
C ALA A 107 3.33 1.27 -6.35
N LEU A 108 2.64 1.33 -7.49
CA LEU A 108 2.33 0.16 -8.31
C LEU A 108 3.60 -0.49 -8.88
N ASP A 109 4.57 0.30 -9.34
CA ASP A 109 5.82 -0.25 -9.87
C ASP A 109 6.64 -0.96 -8.78
N SER A 110 6.62 -0.44 -7.55
CA SER A 110 7.18 -1.13 -6.38
C SER A 110 6.44 -2.44 -6.08
N LEU A 111 5.10 -2.42 -6.09
CA LEU A 111 4.27 -3.61 -5.80
C LEU A 111 4.43 -4.73 -6.82
N LYS A 112 4.64 -4.41 -8.11
CA LYS A 112 4.97 -5.39 -9.15
C LYS A 112 6.28 -6.13 -8.85
N GLN A 113 7.26 -5.42 -8.29
CA GLN A 113 8.56 -6.01 -7.93
C GLN A 113 8.46 -6.79 -6.62
N LYS A 114 7.69 -6.28 -5.66
CA LYS A 114 7.52 -6.85 -4.33
C LYS A 114 6.09 -6.65 -3.83
N PRO A 115 5.24 -7.69 -3.93
CA PRO A 115 3.89 -7.66 -3.39
C PRO A 115 3.89 -7.28 -1.91
N CYS A 116 2.92 -6.49 -1.49
CA CYS A 116 2.83 -5.97 -0.13
C CYS A 116 1.52 -6.40 0.50
N LEU A 117 1.59 -7.36 1.43
CA LEU A 117 0.44 -7.74 2.24
C LEU A 117 0.33 -6.80 3.43
N VAL A 118 -0.83 -6.18 3.58
CA VAL A 118 -1.13 -5.27 4.69
C VAL A 118 -2.48 -5.66 5.30
N ARG A 119 -2.63 -5.44 6.60
CA ARG A 119 -3.95 -5.51 7.22
C ARG A 119 -4.63 -4.18 6.93
N LEU A 120 -5.32 -4.08 5.81
CA LEU A 120 -5.95 -2.83 5.42
C LEU A 120 -7.04 -2.45 6.44
N ASN A 121 -6.72 -1.55 7.36
CA ASN A 121 -7.71 -0.60 7.83
C ASN A 121 -7.92 0.40 6.69
N ARG A 122 -8.79 0.05 5.73
CA ARG A 122 -9.15 0.96 4.63
C ARG A 122 -9.95 2.10 5.23
N VAL A 123 -9.30 3.25 5.41
CA VAL A 123 -10.02 4.50 5.60
C VAL A 123 -10.08 5.18 4.24
N CYS A 124 -11.15 4.88 3.51
CA CYS A 124 -11.50 5.57 2.29
C CYS A 124 -12.41 6.75 2.64
N ASP A 125 -12.28 7.85 1.91
CA ASP A 125 -13.00 9.07 2.18
C ASP A 125 -13.81 9.50 0.95
N VAL A 126 -14.95 10.14 1.18
CA VAL A 126 -15.83 10.60 0.12
C VAL A 126 -15.18 11.84 -0.50
N ASN A 127 -14.78 11.73 -1.77
CA ASN A 127 -13.98 12.71 -2.54
C ASN A 127 -12.47 12.76 -2.25
N ASN A 128 -11.91 11.70 -1.66
CA ASN A 128 -10.46 11.51 -1.55
C ASN A 128 -10.12 10.05 -1.83
N ILE A 129 -8.84 9.69 -1.73
CA ILE A 129 -8.38 8.31 -1.92
C ILE A 129 -8.10 7.62 -0.59
N CYS A 130 -8.02 6.29 -0.60
CA CYS A 130 -7.84 5.49 0.60
C CYS A 130 -6.40 5.59 1.14
N VAL A 131 -6.26 5.75 2.46
CA VAL A 131 -4.97 5.60 3.15
C VAL A 131 -4.81 4.19 3.71
N ALA A 132 -3.57 3.71 3.75
CA ALA A 132 -3.22 2.43 4.33
C ALA A 132 -2.39 2.62 5.61
N VAL A 133 -2.57 1.71 6.55
CA VAL A 133 -1.64 1.51 7.66
C VAL A 133 -1.47 0.01 7.86
N GLU A 134 -0.30 -0.39 8.30
CA GLU A 134 -0.01 -1.77 8.69
C GLU A 134 -0.03 -1.86 10.22
N PRO A 135 -1.12 -2.31 10.87
CA PRO A 135 -1.13 -2.54 12.31
C PRO A 135 -0.72 -3.99 12.62
N VAL A 136 0.46 -4.20 13.21
CA VAL A 136 1.00 -5.56 13.44
C VAL A 136 0.75 -6.13 14.84
N GLN A 137 0.04 -5.42 15.73
CA GLN A 137 -0.30 -6.01 17.04
C GLN A 137 -1.27 -7.21 16.93
N ILE A 138 -1.89 -7.43 15.77
CA ILE A 138 -2.86 -8.52 15.57
C ILE A 138 -2.55 -9.27 14.26
N GLY A 139 -1.43 -9.99 14.19
CA GLY A 139 -1.17 -10.94 13.09
C GLY A 139 -1.01 -10.31 11.69
N GLY A 140 -0.23 -10.97 10.82
CA GLY A 140 0.04 -10.48 9.48
C GLY A 140 -1.22 -10.15 8.67
N GLY A 141 -1.14 -9.10 7.84
CA GLY A 141 -2.19 -8.75 6.91
C GLY A 141 -2.44 -9.83 5.86
N ASN A 142 -3.70 -10.09 5.54
CA ASN A 142 -4.12 -11.03 4.50
C ASN A 142 -4.65 -10.34 3.23
N GLN A 143 -4.47 -9.01 3.12
CA GLN A 143 -4.97 -8.23 1.98
C GLN A 143 -3.80 -7.63 1.21
N ASP A 144 -3.84 -7.82 -0.10
CA ASP A 144 -2.91 -7.18 -1.03
C ASP A 144 -3.17 -5.67 -1.08
N LEU A 145 -2.10 -4.88 -1.00
CA LEU A 145 -2.13 -3.43 -1.14
C LEU A 145 -2.41 -3.01 -2.59
N GLU A 146 -1.99 -3.79 -3.58
CA GLU A 146 -2.05 -3.42 -5.00
C GLU A 146 -3.46 -3.07 -5.50
N PRO A 147 -4.53 -3.84 -5.19
CA PRO A 147 -5.89 -3.47 -5.57
C PRO A 147 -6.31 -2.10 -5.04
N MET A 148 -5.88 -1.72 -3.84
CA MET A 148 -6.21 -0.41 -3.27
C MET A 148 -5.46 0.71 -3.99
N VAL A 149 -4.17 0.51 -4.30
CA VAL A 149 -3.38 1.52 -5.04
C VAL A 149 -3.94 1.71 -6.46
N LYS A 150 -4.37 0.63 -7.13
CA LYS A 150 -5.06 0.72 -8.42
C LYS A 150 -6.36 1.52 -8.30
N PHE A 151 -7.19 1.19 -7.32
CA PHE A 151 -8.43 1.92 -7.06
C PHE A 151 -8.18 3.42 -6.84
N ASN A 152 -7.22 3.76 -5.98
CA ASN A 152 -6.80 5.14 -5.73
C ASN A 152 -6.34 5.85 -7.01
N LYS A 153 -5.58 5.18 -7.88
CA LYS A 153 -5.09 5.76 -9.13
C LYS A 153 -6.23 6.07 -10.10
N GLU A 154 -7.18 5.16 -10.25
CA GLU A 154 -8.36 5.41 -11.08
C GLU A 154 -9.22 6.57 -10.51
N MET A 155 -9.41 6.65 -9.19
CA MET A 155 -10.08 7.79 -8.57
C MET A 155 -9.38 9.13 -8.88
N VAL A 156 -8.05 9.19 -8.80
CA VAL A 156 -7.30 10.41 -9.12
C VAL A 156 -7.48 10.79 -10.60
N LYS A 157 -7.42 9.82 -11.52
CA LYS A 157 -7.68 10.07 -12.94
C LYS A 157 -9.08 10.61 -13.19
N ASP A 158 -10.09 10.05 -12.53
CA ASP A 158 -11.47 10.53 -12.63
C ASP A 158 -11.60 11.96 -12.10
N MET A 159 -10.98 12.28 -10.96
CA MET A 159 -10.92 13.65 -10.44
C MET A 159 -10.27 14.61 -11.45
N MET A 160 -9.14 14.22 -12.05
CA MET A 160 -8.44 15.00 -13.07
C MET A 160 -9.29 15.23 -14.32
N ALA A 161 -10.04 14.22 -14.77
CA ALA A 161 -10.94 14.33 -15.91
C ALA A 161 -12.12 15.26 -15.60
N ASN A 162 -12.72 15.14 -14.41
CA ASN A 162 -13.83 16.00 -13.98
C ASN A 162 -13.45 17.47 -13.82
N LEU A 163 -12.20 17.78 -13.47
CA LEU A 163 -11.69 19.15 -13.46
C LEU A 163 -11.52 19.75 -14.87
N LYS A 164 -11.28 18.91 -15.88
CA LYS A 164 -11.10 19.32 -17.27
C LYS A 164 -12.43 19.44 -18.02
N SER A 165 -13.48 18.78 -17.54
CA SER A 165 -14.83 18.92 -18.07
C SER A 165 -15.30 20.37 -17.92
N PRO A 166 -15.84 21.02 -18.98
CA PRO A 166 -16.48 22.31 -18.84
C PRO A 166 -17.52 22.20 -17.74
N LYS A 167 -17.50 23.11 -16.75
CA LYS A 167 -18.62 23.22 -15.80
C LYS A 167 -19.87 23.39 -16.65
N ALA A 168 -20.73 22.38 -16.69
CA ALA A 168 -22.05 22.51 -17.26
C ALA A 168 -22.66 23.76 -16.61
N LYS A 169 -23.04 24.75 -17.42
CA LYS A 169 -23.76 25.92 -16.94
C LYS A 169 -25.01 25.36 -16.27
N VAL A 170 -25.00 25.31 -14.93
CA VAL A 170 -26.21 25.10 -14.14
C VAL A 170 -27.11 26.27 -14.55
N GLY A 171 -28.21 25.92 -15.21
CA GLY A 171 -29.14 26.88 -15.80
C GLY A 171 -29.59 27.91 -14.79
N GLN A 172 -29.74 29.13 -15.31
CA GLN A 172 -30.38 30.28 -14.67
C GLN A 172 -31.78 29.95 -14.17
#